data_AF-A0A133VM21-F1
#
_entry.id   AF-A0A133VM21-F1
#
_cell.length_a   1.000
_cell.length_b   1.000
_cell.length_c   1.000
_cell.angle_alpha   90.00
_cell.angle_beta   90.00
_cell.angle_gamma   90.00
#
_symmetry.space_group_name_H-M   'P 1'
#
loop_
_entity.id
_entity.type
_entity.pdbx_description
1 polymer ?
#
loop_
_entity_poly.entity_id
_entity_poly.type
_entity_poly.pdbx_seq_one_letter_code
_entity_poly.pdbx_strand_id
1 'polypeptide(L)'
;MKLYDMDKQEWREGDFERGDKWRSEQVYRCDICHTKTNKWHMGGWPGKGPRHLCPGDRYVEHDDLESTLERHKRLSERVREYEKILRKADEIDRRGAEDMLNSLRAEKELLEEKIEGLREKFDGKLDDVKGASASAEIRGFPSRLEVCWRKGEVD
;
A
#
# COMPACT_ATOMS: atom_id res chain seq x y z
N MET A 1 -3.04 15.69 -23.66
CA MET A 1 -3.72 14.44 -23.23
C MET A 1 -4.79 14.83 -22.24
N LYS A 2 -6.04 14.38 -22.41
CA LYS A 2 -7.13 14.62 -21.44
C LYS A 2 -6.81 13.87 -20.13
N LEU A 3 -6.93 14.56 -19.01
CA LEU A 3 -7.00 13.95 -17.69
C LEU A 3 -8.47 13.84 -17.31
N TYR A 4 -8.81 12.85 -16.49
CA TYR A 4 -10.18 12.59 -16.06
C TYR A 4 -10.31 12.83 -14.56
N ASP A 5 -11.36 13.54 -14.16
CA ASP A 5 -11.71 13.66 -12.75
C ASP A 5 -12.36 12.35 -12.28
N MET A 6 -11.68 11.66 -11.34
CA MET A 6 -12.16 10.39 -10.80
C MET A 6 -13.33 10.55 -9.83
N ASP A 7 -13.45 11.71 -9.15
CA ASP A 7 -14.54 11.95 -8.19
C ASP A 7 -15.86 12.17 -8.92
N LYS A 8 -15.80 12.95 -10.00
CA LYS A 8 -16.94 13.13 -10.91
C LYS A 8 -17.20 11.91 -11.79
N GLN A 9 -16.33 10.90 -11.73
CA GLN A 9 -16.39 9.70 -12.57
C GLN A 9 -16.45 10.02 -14.07
N GLU A 10 -15.78 11.10 -14.52
CA GLU A 10 -15.78 11.56 -15.92
C GLU A 10 -15.27 10.49 -16.89
N TRP A 11 -14.49 9.54 -16.40
CA TRP A 11 -14.03 8.40 -17.19
C TRP A 11 -15.20 7.56 -17.73
N ARG A 12 -16.40 7.61 -17.14
CA ARG A 12 -17.61 6.93 -17.65
C ARG A 12 -18.15 7.55 -18.93
N GLU A 13 -17.84 8.82 -19.18
CA GLU A 13 -18.17 9.50 -20.43
C GLU A 13 -17.20 9.10 -21.55
N GLY A 14 -16.06 8.53 -21.20
CA GLY A 14 -15.15 7.92 -22.16
C GLY A 14 -15.69 6.56 -22.59
N ASP A 15 -15.78 6.34 -23.89
CA ASP A 15 -16.08 5.04 -24.50
C ASP A 15 -14.90 4.06 -24.35
N PHE A 16 -14.45 3.81 -23.11
CA PHE A 16 -13.29 2.97 -22.83
C PHE A 16 -13.60 1.49 -22.97
N GLU A 17 -12.73 0.81 -23.70
CA GLU A 17 -12.72 -0.62 -23.86
C GLU A 17 -11.79 -1.30 -22.84
N ARG A 18 -11.89 -2.63 -22.77
CA ARG A 18 -11.01 -3.42 -21.92
C ARG A 18 -9.56 -3.24 -22.36
N GLY A 19 -8.69 -3.01 -21.38
CA GLY A 19 -7.25 -2.82 -21.63
C GLY A 19 -6.87 -1.38 -21.97
N ASP A 20 -7.87 -0.51 -22.16
CA ASP A 20 -7.65 0.91 -22.31
C ASP A 20 -6.97 1.49 -21.08
N LYS A 21 -6.21 2.54 -21.34
CA LYS A 21 -5.39 3.23 -20.35
C LYS A 21 -5.69 4.71 -20.46
N TRP A 22 -5.99 5.33 -19.34
CA TRP A 22 -6.16 6.78 -19.25
C TRP A 22 -5.43 7.30 -18.03
N ARG A 23 -5.51 8.61 -17.83
CA ARG A 23 -4.92 9.27 -16.68
C ARG A 23 -5.92 10.11 -15.93
N SER A 24 -5.82 10.09 -14.61
CA SER A 24 -6.60 10.94 -13.73
C SER A 24 -5.92 12.28 -13.47
N GLU A 25 -6.71 13.24 -13.03
CA GLU A 25 -6.21 14.48 -12.43
C GLU A 25 -5.57 14.21 -11.06
N GLN A 26 -6.18 13.32 -10.28
CA GLN A 26 -5.65 12.88 -8.99
C GLN A 26 -4.43 11.97 -9.18
N VAL A 27 -3.48 12.04 -8.24
CA VAL A 27 -2.31 11.17 -8.15
C VAL A 27 -2.55 10.15 -7.07
N TYR A 28 -2.09 8.92 -7.28
CA TYR A 28 -2.26 7.85 -6.32
C TYR A 28 -0.91 7.26 -5.94
N ARG A 29 -0.75 6.90 -4.67
CA ARG A 29 0.49 6.41 -4.06
C ARG A 29 0.27 5.02 -3.50
N CYS A 30 1.22 4.12 -3.75
CA CYS A 30 1.20 2.77 -3.18
C CYS A 30 1.50 2.77 -1.69
N ASP A 31 0.67 2.11 -0.90
CA ASP A 31 0.85 1.99 0.55
C ASP A 31 2.03 1.05 0.91
N ILE A 32 2.42 0.17 -0.02
CA ILE A 32 3.56 -0.74 0.14
C ILE A 32 4.86 0.00 -0.23
N CYS A 33 5.05 0.28 -1.52
CA CYS A 33 6.32 0.79 -2.07
C CYS A 33 6.38 2.30 -2.32
N HIS A 34 5.31 3.04 -2.03
CA HIS A 34 5.22 4.50 -2.17
C HIS A 34 5.38 5.08 -3.58
N THR A 35 5.51 4.24 -4.63
CA THR A 35 5.49 4.74 -6.01
C THR A 35 4.16 5.41 -6.33
N LYS A 36 4.22 6.50 -7.07
CA LYS A 36 3.06 7.28 -7.48
C LYS A 36 2.67 6.99 -8.92
N THR A 37 1.38 7.01 -9.21
CA THR A 37 0.87 7.05 -10.58
C THR A 37 -0.47 7.76 -10.65
N ASN A 38 -0.73 8.42 -11.77
CA ASN A 38 -2.09 8.87 -12.12
C ASN A 38 -2.66 8.05 -13.29
N LYS A 39 -2.09 6.88 -13.57
CA LYS A 39 -2.50 6.03 -14.68
C LYS A 39 -3.52 4.99 -14.23
N TRP A 40 -4.59 4.88 -14.99
CA TRP A 40 -5.65 3.90 -14.81
C TRP A 40 -5.71 2.94 -15.99
N HIS A 41 -6.23 1.75 -15.71
CA HIS A 41 -6.45 0.67 -16.65
C HIS A 41 -7.90 0.20 -16.54
N MET A 42 -8.56 -0.04 -17.67
CA MET A 42 -9.87 -0.67 -17.65
C MET A 42 -9.68 -2.17 -17.40
N GLY A 43 -10.18 -2.65 -16.26
CA GLY A 43 -9.95 -4.01 -15.75
C GLY A 43 -10.55 -5.12 -16.64
N GLY A 44 -9.96 -6.32 -16.51
CA GLY A 44 -10.51 -7.58 -17.02
C GLY A 44 -11.44 -8.29 -16.02
N TRP A 45 -12.05 -9.40 -16.46
CA TRP A 45 -13.03 -10.18 -15.69
C TRP A 45 -12.43 -10.78 -14.39
N PRO A 46 -13.20 -10.89 -13.28
CA PRO A 46 -14.55 -10.36 -13.08
C PRO A 46 -14.50 -8.88 -12.63
N GLY A 47 -15.21 -8.02 -13.36
CA GLY A 47 -15.32 -6.58 -13.08
C GLY A 47 -14.67 -5.68 -14.16
N LYS A 48 -15.50 -5.05 -14.99
CA LYS A 48 -15.12 -3.99 -15.95
C LYS A 48 -14.88 -2.63 -15.25
N GLY A 49 -14.25 -2.66 -14.08
CA GLY A 49 -13.98 -1.46 -13.29
C GLY A 49 -12.62 -0.86 -13.64
N PRO A 50 -12.44 0.44 -13.42
CA PRO A 50 -11.13 1.07 -13.49
C PRO A 50 -10.22 0.50 -12.39
N ARG A 51 -8.96 0.22 -12.72
CA ARG A 51 -7.94 -0.26 -11.78
C ARG A 51 -6.64 0.52 -11.97
N HIS A 52 -5.94 0.76 -10.87
CA HIS A 52 -4.54 1.18 -10.92
C HIS A 52 -3.62 -0.03 -10.98
N LEU A 53 -2.45 0.16 -11.57
CA LEU A 53 -1.34 -0.76 -11.45
C LEU A 53 -0.19 -0.02 -10.79
N CYS A 54 0.22 -0.49 -9.60
CA CYS A 54 1.39 0.03 -8.92
C CYS A 54 2.62 -0.16 -9.84
N PRO A 55 3.37 0.90 -10.18
CA PRO A 55 4.60 0.77 -10.98
C PRO A 55 5.63 -0.19 -10.38
N GLY A 56 5.64 -0.31 -9.05
CA GLY A 56 6.50 -1.22 -8.31
C GLY A 56 6.08 -2.70 -8.38
N ASP A 57 4.82 -3.04 -8.69
CA ASP A 57 4.26 -4.42 -8.58
C ASP A 57 4.94 -5.43 -9.52
N ARG A 58 5.70 -4.96 -10.52
CA ARG A 58 6.46 -5.81 -11.45
C ARG A 58 7.84 -6.23 -10.93
N TYR A 59 8.24 -5.74 -9.76
CA TYR A 59 9.57 -5.97 -9.18
C TYR A 59 9.47 -6.90 -7.97
N VAL A 60 10.37 -7.87 -7.89
CA VAL A 60 10.42 -8.84 -6.77
C VAL A 60 10.60 -8.12 -5.43
N GLU A 61 11.31 -6.99 -5.42
CA GLU A 61 11.47 -6.17 -4.22
C GLU A 61 10.16 -5.64 -3.66
N HIS A 62 9.10 -5.55 -4.47
CA HIS A 62 7.77 -5.16 -4.01
C HIS A 62 7.14 -6.29 -3.19
N ASP A 63 7.22 -7.53 -3.69
CA ASP A 63 6.74 -8.72 -2.97
C ASP A 63 7.54 -8.94 -1.67
N ASP A 64 8.86 -8.70 -1.70
CA ASP A 64 9.72 -8.73 -0.51
C ASP A 64 9.31 -7.66 0.51
N LEU A 65 8.98 -6.46 0.05
CA LEU A 65 8.54 -5.36 0.89
C LEU A 65 7.17 -5.64 1.51
N GLU A 66 6.22 -6.15 0.72
CA GLU A 66 4.91 -6.60 1.20
C GLU A 66 5.06 -7.67 2.30
N SER A 67 5.85 -8.72 2.02
CA SER A 67 6.11 -9.80 2.97
C SER A 67 6.81 -9.30 4.25
N THR A 68 7.73 -8.34 4.11
CA THR A 68 8.45 -7.74 5.25
C THR A 68 7.52 -6.88 6.10
N LEU A 69 6.63 -6.11 5.49
CA LEU A 69 5.59 -5.33 6.19
C LEU A 69 4.62 -6.23 6.94
N GLU A 70 4.18 -7.34 6.36
CA GLU A 70 3.33 -8.31 7.06
C GLU A 70 4.02 -8.93 8.27
N ARG A 71 5.32 -9.29 8.14
CA ARG A 71 6.11 -9.79 9.27
C ARG A 71 6.26 -8.72 10.35
N HIS A 72 6.55 -7.48 9.98
CA HIS A 72 6.66 -6.35 10.93
C HIS A 72 5.36 -6.11 11.69
N LYS A 73 4.20 -6.17 11.00
CA LYS A 73 2.88 -6.05 11.63
C LYS A 73 2.65 -7.16 12.67
N ARG A 74 2.87 -8.42 12.29
CA ARG A 74 2.75 -9.57 13.20
C ARG A 74 3.66 -9.44 14.41
N LEU A 75 4.90 -9.01 14.20
CA LEU A 75 5.87 -8.82 15.28
C LEU A 75 5.46 -7.67 16.21
N SER A 76 4.93 -6.57 15.66
CA SER A 76 4.41 -5.44 16.43
C SER A 76 3.22 -5.85 17.31
N GLU A 77 2.35 -6.73 16.82
CA GLU A 77 1.25 -7.31 17.61
C GLU A 77 1.80 -8.17 18.75
N ARG A 78 2.78 -9.04 18.48
CA ARG A 78 3.44 -9.86 19.51
C ARG A 78 4.13 -9.03 20.58
N VAL A 79 4.87 -7.98 20.20
CA VAL A 79 5.50 -7.04 21.15
C VAL A 79 4.45 -6.43 22.08
N ARG A 80 3.32 -5.95 21.53
CA ARG A 80 2.22 -5.38 22.33
C ARG A 80 1.61 -6.39 23.30
N GLU A 81 1.50 -7.67 22.90
CA GLU A 81 1.01 -8.73 23.78
C GLU A 81 1.98 -9.01 24.92
N TYR A 82 3.28 -9.14 24.62
CA TYR A 82 4.31 -9.35 25.65
C TYR A 82 4.42 -8.19 26.63
N GLU A 83 4.30 -6.94 26.14
CA GLU A 83 4.25 -5.76 27.01
C GLU A 83 3.05 -5.81 27.97
N LYS A 84 1.90 -6.33 27.55
CA LYS A 84 0.73 -6.52 28.43
C LYS A 84 0.97 -7.62 29.47
N ILE A 85 1.62 -8.71 29.09
CA ILE A 85 1.95 -9.82 30.00
C ILE A 85 2.91 -9.32 31.09
N LEU A 86 4.00 -8.64 30.70
CA LEU A 86 5.00 -8.10 31.61
C LEU A 86 4.44 -7.12 32.64
N ARG A 87 3.44 -6.30 32.24
CA ARG A 87 2.75 -5.41 33.18
C ARG A 87 1.99 -6.15 34.29
N LYS A 88 1.65 -7.43 34.08
CA LYS A 88 0.88 -8.27 35.00
C LYS A 88 1.72 -9.36 35.68
N ALA A 89 2.99 -9.49 35.33
CA ALA A 89 3.88 -10.53 35.86
C ALA A 89 4.49 -10.13 37.21
N ASP A 90 4.57 -11.09 38.13
CA ASP A 90 5.30 -10.98 39.39
C ASP A 90 6.83 -10.93 39.15
N GLU A 91 7.59 -10.43 40.14
CA GLU A 91 9.02 -10.10 39.98
C GLU A 91 9.91 -11.28 39.52
N ILE A 92 9.56 -12.53 39.85
CA ILE A 92 10.37 -13.72 39.54
C ILE A 92 10.27 -14.13 38.05
N ASP A 93 9.13 -13.90 37.41
CA ASP A 93 8.89 -14.26 35.99
C ASP A 93 9.28 -13.12 35.02
N ARG A 94 9.64 -11.95 35.57
CA ARG A 94 9.87 -10.73 34.78
C ARG A 94 11.13 -10.78 33.91
N ARG A 95 12.24 -11.33 34.42
CA ARG A 95 13.54 -11.26 33.72
C ARG A 95 13.57 -12.04 32.40
N GLY A 96 13.04 -13.26 32.38
CA GLY A 96 12.98 -14.06 31.14
C GLY A 96 12.04 -13.46 30.08
N ALA A 97 10.94 -12.86 30.54
CA ALA A 97 10.01 -12.15 29.68
C ALA A 97 10.59 -10.82 29.14
N GLU A 98 11.43 -10.12 29.92
CA GLU A 98 12.16 -8.93 29.49
C GLU A 98 13.19 -9.25 28.39
N ASP A 99 13.98 -10.32 28.56
CA ASP A 99 14.94 -10.75 27.54
C ASP A 99 14.24 -11.11 26.22
N MET A 100 13.10 -11.83 26.29
CA MET A 100 12.29 -12.14 25.12
C MET A 100 11.73 -10.87 24.46
N LEU A 101 11.20 -9.93 25.24
CA LEU A 101 10.67 -8.67 24.72
C LEU A 101 11.76 -7.85 24.04
N ASN A 102 12.96 -7.78 24.61
CA ASN A 102 14.10 -7.09 24.02
C ASN A 102 14.51 -7.72 22.69
N SER A 103 14.54 -9.06 22.60
CA SER A 103 14.80 -9.76 21.35
C SER A 103 13.75 -9.46 20.28
N LEU A 104 12.46 -9.40 20.64
CA LEU A 104 11.39 -9.07 19.70
C LEU A 104 11.48 -7.61 19.23
N ARG A 105 11.89 -6.69 20.09
CA ARG A 105 12.12 -5.28 19.74
C ARG A 105 13.29 -5.13 18.77
N ALA A 106 14.40 -5.80 19.03
CA ALA A 106 15.56 -5.79 18.13
C ALA A 106 15.21 -6.37 16.75
N GLU A 107 14.45 -7.47 16.69
CA GLU A 107 13.98 -8.02 15.40
C GLU A 107 13.07 -7.01 14.67
N LYS A 108 12.23 -6.27 15.41
CA LYS A 108 11.35 -5.24 14.82
C LYS A 108 12.15 -4.10 14.22
N GLU A 109 13.17 -3.62 14.90
CA GLU A 109 14.08 -2.58 14.40
C GLU A 109 14.78 -3.03 13.11
N LEU A 110 15.30 -4.26 13.05
CA LEU A 110 15.91 -4.82 11.84
C LEU A 110 14.91 -4.89 10.65
N LEU A 111 13.64 -5.19 10.93
CA LEU A 111 12.61 -5.17 9.90
C LEU A 111 12.26 -3.75 9.44
N GLU A 112 12.29 -2.76 10.35
CA GLU A 112 12.10 -1.34 10.00
C GLU A 112 13.20 -0.84 9.07
N GLU A 113 14.46 -1.11 9.40
CA GLU A 113 15.60 -0.79 8.53
C GLU A 113 15.48 -1.47 7.16
N LYS A 114 15.07 -2.75 7.13
CA LYS A 114 14.85 -3.47 5.87
C LYS A 114 13.72 -2.86 5.05
N ILE A 115 12.62 -2.44 5.68
CA ILE A 115 11.50 -1.77 5.01
C ILE A 115 11.97 -0.46 4.37
N GLU A 116 12.74 0.35 5.10
CA GLU A 116 13.29 1.60 4.60
C GLU A 116 14.21 1.36 3.40
N GLY A 117 15.19 0.45 3.54
CA GLY A 117 16.12 0.12 2.45
C GLY A 117 15.43 -0.46 1.20
N LEU A 118 14.33 -1.20 1.37
CA LEU A 118 13.51 -1.64 0.24
C LEU A 118 12.74 -0.48 -0.40
N ARG A 119 12.16 0.42 0.39
CA ARG A 119 11.44 1.61 -0.12
C ARG A 119 12.34 2.57 -0.90
N GLU A 120 13.60 2.74 -0.48
CA GLU A 120 14.59 3.56 -1.20
C GLU A 120 14.85 3.09 -2.65
N LYS A 121 14.59 1.81 -2.96
CA LYS A 121 14.68 1.30 -4.33
C LYS A 121 13.56 1.82 -5.23
N PHE A 122 12.44 2.23 -4.64
CA PHE A 122 11.25 2.70 -5.35
C PHE A 122 11.10 4.22 -5.34
N ASP A 123 11.44 4.85 -4.22
CA ASP A 123 11.10 6.25 -3.93
C ASP A 123 11.55 7.21 -5.04
N GLY A 124 10.58 7.85 -5.69
CA GLY A 124 10.76 8.79 -6.81
C GLY A 124 11.33 8.19 -8.11
N LYS A 125 11.86 6.95 -8.09
CA LYS A 125 12.52 6.31 -9.24
C LYS A 125 11.54 5.70 -10.23
N LEU A 126 10.40 5.24 -9.72
CA LEU A 126 9.41 4.50 -10.50
C LEU A 126 8.05 5.22 -10.60
N ASP A 127 7.98 6.49 -10.19
CA ASP A 127 6.78 7.30 -10.30
C ASP A 127 6.35 7.45 -11.77
N ASP A 128 5.11 7.08 -12.09
CA ASP A 128 4.48 7.25 -13.41
C ASP A 128 3.34 8.27 -13.33
N VAL A 129 3.68 9.52 -13.05
CA VAL A 129 2.76 10.66 -13.00
C VAL A 129 2.96 11.53 -14.24
N LYS A 130 1.89 11.81 -14.99
CA LYS A 130 1.95 12.67 -16.19
C LYS A 130 0.78 13.62 -16.29
N GLY A 131 1.07 14.89 -16.55
CA GLY A 131 0.08 15.94 -16.79
C GLY A 131 -0.65 16.45 -15.54
N ALA A 132 -0.61 15.71 -14.43
CA ALA A 132 -1.17 16.16 -13.16
C ALA A 132 -0.47 17.44 -12.68
N SER A 133 -1.23 18.33 -12.05
CA SER A 133 -0.68 19.57 -11.51
C SER A 133 0.24 19.30 -10.32
N ALA A 134 1.12 20.25 -10.00
CA ALA A 134 1.98 20.16 -8.81
C ALA A 134 1.15 20.15 -7.50
N SER A 135 -0.08 20.67 -7.54
CA SER A 135 -1.03 20.68 -6.43
C SER A 135 -2.05 19.54 -6.50
N ALA A 136 -1.82 18.52 -7.35
CA ALA A 136 -2.73 17.40 -7.47
C ALA A 136 -2.82 16.65 -6.13
N GLU A 137 -4.05 16.29 -5.77
CA GLU A 137 -4.31 15.50 -4.58
C GLU A 137 -3.62 14.13 -4.68
N ILE A 138 -2.91 13.72 -3.63
CA ILE A 138 -2.27 12.41 -3.52
C ILE A 138 -3.13 11.49 -2.65
N ARG A 139 -3.63 10.40 -3.21
CA ARG A 139 -4.48 9.40 -2.53
C ARG A 139 -3.72 8.08 -2.29
N GLY A 140 -4.07 7.35 -1.24
CA GLY A 140 -3.53 6.01 -0.96
C GLY A 140 -4.22 4.93 -1.80
N PHE A 141 -3.50 3.84 -2.14
CA PHE A 141 -4.10 2.64 -2.71
C PHE A 141 -4.60 1.75 -1.56
N PRO A 142 -5.88 1.34 -1.52
CA PRO A 142 -6.16 0.13 -0.79
C PRO A 142 -5.45 -1.03 -1.50
N SER A 143 -4.82 -1.92 -0.74
CA SER A 143 -4.06 -3.06 -1.27
C SER A 143 -4.91 -3.95 -2.18
N ARG A 144 -4.25 -4.87 -2.91
CA ARG A 144 -4.68 -5.77 -4.02
C ARG A 144 -6.14 -6.31 -4.03
N LEU A 145 -6.91 -6.16 -2.96
CA LEU A 145 -8.22 -6.76 -2.70
C LEU A 145 -9.41 -5.80 -2.61
N GLU A 146 -9.25 -4.46 -2.53
CA GLU A 146 -10.43 -3.59 -2.28
C GLU A 146 -10.96 -2.78 -3.47
N VAL A 147 -10.36 -2.86 -4.65
CA VAL A 147 -10.96 -2.22 -5.85
C VAL A 147 -12.00 -3.15 -6.48
N CYS A 148 -13.05 -3.41 -5.71
CA CYS A 148 -14.34 -3.85 -6.20
C CYS A 148 -15.30 -2.69 -5.90
N TRP A 149 -15.27 -1.65 -6.74
CA TRP A 149 -16.33 -0.63 -6.71
C TRP A 149 -17.64 -1.36 -7.01
N ARG A 150 -18.42 -1.61 -5.95
CA ARG A 150 -19.67 -2.36 -6.00
C ARG A 150 -20.54 -1.76 -7.10
N LYS A 151 -20.97 -2.59 -8.04
CA LYS A 151 -22.23 -2.33 -8.74
C LYS A 151 -23.32 -2.40 -7.66
N GLY A 152 -23.97 -1.27 -7.40
CA GLY A 152 -25.24 -1.25 -6.66
C GLY A 152 -25.16 -0.52 -5.33
N GLU A 153 -25.26 0.80 -5.39
CA GLU A 153 -26.17 1.59 -4.56
C GLU A 153 -26.75 2.66 -5.49
N VAL A 154 -27.73 2.23 -6.27
CA VAL A 154 -28.74 3.12 -6.86
C VAL A 154 -30.04 2.64 -6.22
N ASP A 155 -30.48 3.36 -5.19
CA ASP A 155 -31.90 3.54 -4.90
C ASP A 155 -32.22 5.00 -5.25
#